data_AF-A0A920WQ23-F1
#
_entry.id   AF-A0A920WQ23-F1
#
_cell.length_a   1.000
_cell.length_b   1.000
_cell.length_c   1.000
_cell.angle_alpha   90.00
_cell.angle_beta   90.00
_cell.angle_gamma   90.00
#
_symmetry.space_group_name_H-M   'P 1'
#
loop_
_entity.id
_entity.type
_entity.pdbx_description
1 polymer ?
#
loop_
_entity_poly.entity_id
_entity_poly.type
_entity_poly.pdbx_seq_one_letter_code
_entity_poly.pdbx_strand_id
1 'polypeptide(L)'
;MWSVALDRLANGWATLGESTAGSSAHRLLSAMRAEPFLVAGTGRACTRLIGTATGGTVAKAGAEGVFCAVVPDEHLGLALKVRDGGARAAEAVATWLLARLGHLDAAPFEVLVNRAGRPVGEVRVTS
;
A
#
# COMPACT_ATOMS: atom_id res chain seq x y z
N MET A 1 -11.62 16.97 -10.35
CA MET A 1 -12.01 17.11 -8.92
C MET A 1 -11.87 15.74 -8.27
N TRP A 2 -11.05 15.59 -7.23
CA TRP A 2 -10.98 14.34 -6.46
C TRP A 2 -12.10 14.38 -5.41
N SER A 3 -12.97 13.37 -5.33
CA SER A 3 -14.16 13.41 -4.47
C SER A 3 -13.85 13.32 -2.97
N VAL A 4 -12.65 12.81 -2.61
CA VAL A 4 -12.17 12.71 -1.23
C VAL A 4 -10.79 13.36 -1.15
N ALA A 5 -10.61 14.25 -0.16
CA ALA A 5 -9.33 14.88 0.10
C ALA A 5 -8.32 13.87 0.67
N LEU A 6 -7.07 13.90 0.19
CA LEU A 6 -6.07 12.88 0.53
C LEU A 6 -5.73 12.84 2.02
N ASP A 7 -5.71 14.00 2.68
CA ASP A 7 -5.54 14.13 4.13
C ASP A 7 -6.67 13.40 4.88
N ARG A 8 -7.93 13.56 4.44
CA ARG A 8 -9.09 12.89 5.05
C ARG A 8 -9.03 11.38 4.84
N LEU A 9 -8.58 10.95 3.66
CA LEU A 9 -8.40 9.53 3.38
C LEU A 9 -7.29 8.93 4.25
N ALA A 10 -6.12 9.58 4.34
CA ALA A 10 -5.02 9.15 5.20
C ALA A 10 -5.46 9.09 6.68
N ASN A 11 -6.15 10.11 7.17
CA ASN A 11 -6.68 10.12 8.54
C ASN A 11 -7.68 8.99 8.79
N GLY A 12 -8.56 8.68 7.83
CA GLY A 12 -9.47 7.54 7.96
C GLY A 12 -8.72 6.21 8.12
N TRP A 13 -7.61 6.03 7.41
CA TRP A 13 -6.73 4.87 7.58
C TRP A 13 -6.00 4.87 8.93
N ALA A 14 -5.51 6.02 9.39
CA ALA A 14 -4.91 6.16 10.73
C ALA A 14 -5.89 5.75 11.84
N THR A 15 -7.14 6.24 11.77
CA THR A 15 -8.20 5.88 12.72
C THR A 15 -8.52 4.38 12.75
N LEU A 16 -8.41 3.68 11.60
CA LEU A 16 -8.53 2.21 11.59
C LEU A 16 -7.36 1.55 12.34
N GLY A 17 -6.14 2.10 12.20
CA GLY A 17 -4.94 1.61 12.88
C GLY A 17 -4.96 1.79 14.40
N GLU A 18 -5.55 2.89 14.87
CA GLU A 18 -5.77 3.20 16.29
C GLU A 18 -6.91 2.39 16.95
N SER A 19 -7.49 1.44 16.22
CA SER A 19 -8.65 0.70 16.69
C SER A 19 -8.36 -0.16 17.92
N THR A 20 -9.31 -0.16 18.86
CA THR A 20 -9.23 -0.96 20.08
C THR A 20 -9.36 -2.46 19.77
N ALA A 21 -8.64 -3.29 20.53
CA ALA A 21 -8.72 -4.75 20.41
C ALA A 21 -10.19 -5.22 20.52
N GLY A 22 -10.61 -6.07 19.57
CA GLY A 22 -11.98 -6.59 19.49
C GLY A 22 -12.99 -5.71 18.73
N SER A 23 -12.65 -4.45 18.42
CA SER A 23 -13.49 -3.60 17.56
C SER A 23 -13.60 -4.12 16.13
N SER A 24 -14.60 -3.64 15.37
CA SER A 24 -14.78 -4.02 13.97
C SER A 24 -13.57 -3.66 13.10
N ALA A 25 -12.99 -2.48 13.31
CA ALA A 25 -11.78 -2.03 12.61
C ALA A 25 -10.58 -2.94 12.94
N HIS A 26 -10.38 -3.29 14.21
CA HIS A 26 -9.32 -4.20 14.62
C HIS A 26 -9.48 -5.58 13.98
N ARG A 27 -10.71 -6.13 13.99
CA ARG A 27 -11.01 -7.41 13.35
C ARG A 27 -10.77 -7.36 11.84
N LEU A 28 -11.15 -6.27 11.17
CA LEU A 28 -10.90 -6.08 9.75
C LEU A 28 -9.41 -6.09 9.42
N LEU A 29 -8.61 -5.26 10.10
CA LEU A 29 -7.17 -5.20 9.86
C LEU A 29 -6.48 -6.52 10.18
N SER A 30 -6.87 -7.18 11.27
CA SER A 30 -6.35 -8.50 11.63
C SER A 30 -6.69 -9.56 10.58
N ALA A 31 -7.92 -9.56 10.03
CA ALA A 31 -8.28 -10.47 8.96
C ALA A 31 -7.51 -10.21 7.66
N MET A 32 -7.32 -8.93 7.29
CA MET A 32 -6.52 -8.56 6.11
C MET A 32 -5.06 -9.01 6.21
N ARG A 33 -4.48 -8.97 7.42
CA ARG A 33 -3.12 -9.46 7.69
C ARG A 33 -3.01 -10.97 7.74
N ALA A 34 -4.01 -11.64 8.32
CA ALA A 34 -4.05 -13.08 8.37
C ALA A 34 -4.21 -13.69 6.97
N GLU A 35 -4.98 -13.03 6.10
CA GLU A 35 -5.28 -13.50 4.75
C GLU A 35 -4.96 -12.45 3.66
N PRO A 36 -3.68 -12.06 3.46
CA PRO A 36 -3.30 -11.03 2.49
C PRO A 36 -3.67 -11.38 1.05
N PHE A 37 -3.74 -12.68 0.74
CA PHE A 37 -4.18 -13.17 -0.56
C PHE A 37 -5.63 -12.74 -0.86
N LEU A 38 -6.53 -12.78 0.12
CA LEU A 38 -7.93 -12.38 -0.07
C LEU A 38 -8.10 -10.86 -0.25
N VAL A 39 -7.07 -10.07 0.06
CA VAL A 39 -7.09 -8.61 -0.12
C VAL A 39 -6.90 -8.19 -1.59
N ALA A 40 -6.04 -8.91 -2.34
CA ALA A 40 -5.73 -8.54 -3.72
C ALA A 40 -5.34 -9.69 -4.67
N GLY A 41 -4.98 -10.87 -4.16
CA GLY A 41 -4.60 -12.03 -4.96
C GLY A 41 -3.10 -12.06 -5.34
N THR A 42 -2.76 -12.98 -6.23
CA THR A 42 -1.37 -13.28 -6.60
C THR A 42 -0.66 -12.09 -7.26
N GLY A 43 0.57 -11.82 -6.83
CA GLY A 43 1.47 -10.86 -7.47
C GLY A 43 1.08 -9.39 -7.30
N ARG A 44 0.00 -9.08 -6.58
CA ARG A 44 -0.45 -7.70 -6.35
C ARG A 44 0.30 -7.03 -5.20
N ALA A 45 0.55 -5.73 -5.33
CA ALA A 45 1.27 -4.95 -4.32
C ALA A 45 0.64 -5.05 -2.93
N CYS A 46 -0.69 -5.01 -2.78
CA CYS A 46 -1.32 -5.10 -1.45
C CYS A 46 -1.00 -6.42 -0.74
N THR A 47 -1.15 -7.55 -1.44
CA THR A 47 -0.83 -8.87 -0.88
C THR A 47 0.64 -8.96 -0.48
N ARG A 48 1.54 -8.47 -1.33
CA ARG A 48 2.98 -8.43 -1.04
C ARG A 48 3.29 -7.53 0.16
N LEU A 49 2.81 -6.28 0.17
CA LEU A 49 3.10 -5.30 1.22
C LEU A 49 2.57 -5.74 2.58
N ILE A 50 1.35 -6.25 2.66
CA ILE A 50 0.78 -6.76 3.91
C ILE A 50 1.62 -7.94 4.46
N GLY A 51 2.13 -8.80 3.58
CA GLY A 51 2.93 -9.96 3.99
C GLY A 51 4.41 -9.67 4.28
N THR A 52 4.92 -8.50 3.91
CA THR A 52 6.37 -8.20 4.00
C THR A 52 6.71 -6.95 4.81
N ALA A 53 5.79 -5.98 4.91
CA ALA A 53 6.03 -4.77 5.68
C ALA A 53 5.83 -4.99 7.18
N THR A 54 6.62 -4.29 8.00
CA THR A 54 6.56 -4.37 9.47
C THR A 54 5.48 -3.46 10.04
N GLY A 55 5.39 -3.34 11.37
CA GLY A 55 4.49 -2.40 12.03
C GLY A 55 3.00 -2.77 11.96
N GLY A 56 2.69 -4.04 11.65
CA GLY A 56 1.33 -4.49 11.42
C GLY A 56 0.68 -3.89 10.17
N THR A 57 1.49 -3.53 9.17
CA THR A 57 1.07 -2.80 7.96
C THR A 57 -0.11 -3.46 7.24
N VAL A 58 -1.11 -2.65 6.89
CA VAL A 58 -2.20 -3.04 6.00
C VAL A 58 -2.27 -2.07 4.82
N ALA A 59 -2.46 -2.58 3.61
CA ALA A 59 -2.46 -1.77 2.39
C ALA A 59 -3.60 -2.13 1.44
N LYS A 60 -4.14 -1.14 0.73
CA LYS A 60 -5.14 -1.37 -0.32
C LYS A 60 -5.03 -0.36 -1.45
N ALA A 61 -4.93 -0.90 -2.67
CA ALA A 61 -5.06 -0.15 -3.90
C ALA A 61 -6.52 0.23 -4.15
N GLY A 62 -6.73 1.46 -4.59
CA GLY A 62 -7.99 1.99 -5.08
C GLY A 62 -7.97 2.19 -6.60
N ALA A 63 -9.06 2.74 -7.14
CA ALA A 63 -9.16 3.03 -8.56
C ALA A 63 -8.30 4.25 -8.96
N GLU A 64 -7.91 4.31 -10.24
CA GLU A 64 -7.26 5.47 -10.84
C GLU A 64 -5.99 5.92 -10.08
N GLY A 65 -5.10 5.00 -9.75
CA GLY A 65 -3.81 5.33 -9.11
C GLY A 65 -3.93 5.83 -7.66
N VAL A 66 -5.05 5.56 -6.98
CA VAL A 66 -5.16 5.72 -5.52
C VAL A 66 -4.50 4.54 -4.83
N PHE A 67 -3.72 4.80 -3.79
CA PHE A 67 -3.19 3.76 -2.92
C PHE A 67 -3.21 4.23 -1.48
N CYS A 68 -3.64 3.36 -0.56
CA CYS A 68 -3.67 3.66 0.87
C CYS A 68 -3.00 2.56 1.68
N ALA A 69 -2.48 2.93 2.85
CA ALA A 69 -1.95 2.01 3.83
C ALA A 69 -2.13 2.54 5.25
N VAL A 70 -1.98 1.66 6.23
CA VAL A 70 -1.90 1.99 7.65
C VAL A 70 -0.78 1.19 8.29
N VAL A 71 -0.05 1.81 9.22
CA VAL A 71 0.93 1.17 10.09
C VAL A 71 0.45 1.37 11.54
N PRO A 72 -0.32 0.41 12.10
CA PRO A 72 -0.91 0.53 13.43
C PRO A 72 0.09 0.84 14.54
N ASP A 73 1.29 0.25 14.50
CA ASP A 73 2.32 0.43 15.54
C ASP A 73 2.84 1.87 15.63
N GLU A 74 2.66 2.67 14.57
CA GLU A 74 3.05 4.09 14.51
C GLU A 74 1.86 5.05 14.47
N HIS A 75 0.63 4.54 14.55
CA HIS A 75 -0.59 5.33 14.34
C HIS A 75 -0.58 6.10 13.01
N LEU A 76 0.06 5.53 11.99
CA LEU A 76 0.30 6.19 10.72
C LEU A 76 -0.70 5.74 9.66
N GLY A 77 -1.39 6.70 9.05
CA GLY A 77 -2.20 6.49 7.85
C GLY A 77 -1.55 7.12 6.62
N LEU A 78 -1.57 6.40 5.50
CA LEU A 78 -1.01 6.83 4.22
C LEU A 78 -2.09 6.82 3.14
N ALA A 79 -2.14 7.88 2.36
CA ALA A 79 -2.94 7.94 1.14
C ALA A 79 -2.17 8.70 0.06
N LEU A 80 -2.18 8.17 -1.17
CA LEU A 80 -1.61 8.83 -2.33
C LEU A 80 -2.55 8.74 -3.53
N LYS A 81 -2.35 9.65 -4.48
CA LYS A 81 -3.00 9.67 -5.78
C LYS A 81 -1.97 9.98 -6.85
N VAL A 82 -1.85 9.10 -7.83
CA VAL A 82 -1.09 9.40 -9.05
C VAL A 82 -1.96 10.24 -9.99
N ARG A 83 -1.39 11.35 -10.50
CA ARG A 83 -2.13 12.34 -11.29
C ARG A 83 -2.68 11.79 -12.61
N ASP A 84 -1.96 10.86 -13.24
CA ASP A 84 -2.34 10.23 -14.51
C ASP A 84 -3.14 8.92 -14.32
N GLY A 85 -3.44 8.55 -13.07
CA GLY A 85 -4.18 7.34 -12.73
C GLY A 85 -3.37 6.03 -12.78
N GLY A 86 -2.06 6.09 -13.02
CA GLY A 86 -1.22 4.92 -13.20
C GLY A 86 -1.06 4.06 -11.95
N ALA A 87 -1.60 2.84 -11.96
CA ALA A 87 -1.45 1.88 -10.86
C ALA A 87 0.01 1.50 -10.60
N ARG A 88 0.83 1.30 -11.65
CA ARG A 88 2.27 1.00 -11.52
C ARG A 88 3.02 2.06 -10.70
N ALA A 89 2.76 3.34 -10.98
CA ALA A 89 3.35 4.43 -10.23
C ALA A 89 2.82 4.46 -8.78
N ALA A 90 1.53 4.18 -8.58
CA ALA A 90 0.91 4.19 -7.25
C ALA A 90 1.52 3.12 -6.34
N GLU A 91 1.70 1.90 -6.88
CA GLU A 91 2.30 0.77 -6.18
C GLU A 91 3.79 1.01 -5.89
N ALA A 92 4.54 1.56 -6.84
CA ALA A 92 5.96 1.92 -6.66
C ALA A 92 6.14 2.99 -5.57
N VAL A 93 5.35 4.07 -5.61
CA VAL A 93 5.43 5.14 -4.60
C VAL A 93 4.99 4.67 -3.23
N ALA A 94 3.92 3.86 -3.12
CA ALA A 94 3.50 3.30 -1.83
C ALA A 94 4.59 2.43 -1.20
N THR A 95 5.22 1.57 -2.01
CA THR A 95 6.32 0.72 -1.56
C THR A 95 7.53 1.56 -1.14
N TRP A 96 7.89 2.56 -1.93
CA TRP A 96 8.99 3.47 -1.62
C TRP A 96 8.75 4.27 -0.32
N LEU A 97 7.53 4.76 -0.09
CA LEU A 97 7.17 5.47 1.14
C LEU A 97 7.30 4.57 2.36
N LEU A 98 6.77 3.35 2.31
CA LEU A 98 6.88 2.40 3.42
C LEU A 98 8.34 2.03 3.72
N ALA A 99 9.18 1.84 2.69
CA ALA A 99 10.61 1.63 2.88
C ALA A 99 11.30 2.86 3.49
N ARG A 100 10.95 4.06 3.03
CA ARG A 100 11.51 5.32 3.56
C ARG A 100 11.15 5.55 5.03
N LEU A 101 10.00 5.04 5.46
CA LEU A 101 9.52 5.04 6.83
C LEU A 101 10.09 3.89 7.68
N GLY A 102 10.88 2.98 7.11
CA GLY A 102 11.52 1.88 7.83
C GLY A 102 10.67 0.61 7.97
N HIS A 103 9.57 0.50 7.21
CA HIS A 103 8.71 -0.69 7.24
C HIS A 103 9.06 -1.74 6.19
N LEU A 104 10.06 -1.50 5.36
CA LEU A 104 10.60 -2.44 4.38
C LEU A 104 12.12 -2.27 4.30
N ASP A 105 12.86 -3.39 4.18
CA ASP A 105 14.33 -3.38 4.13
C ASP A 105 14.91 -2.64 2.92
N ALA A 106 14.16 -2.58 1.82
CA ALA A 106 14.53 -1.82 0.62
C ALA A 106 13.27 -1.35 -0.11
N ALA A 107 13.40 -0.26 -0.87
CA ALA A 107 12.41 0.12 -1.87
C ALA A 107 12.69 -0.68 -3.16
N PRO A 108 12.00 -1.81 -3.43
CA PRO A 108 12.22 -2.57 -4.66
C PRO A 108 11.84 -1.72 -5.88
N PHE A 109 12.63 -1.85 -6.94
CA PHE A 109 12.22 -1.45 -8.28
C PHE A 109 11.49 -2.61 -8.95
N GLU A 110 10.49 -2.31 -9.76
CA GLU A 110 9.78 -3.33 -10.53
C GLU A 110 10.42 -3.46 -11.91
N VAL A 111 10.91 -4.66 -12.25
CA VAL A 111 11.40 -4.95 -13.61
C VAL A 111 10.22 -5.13 -14.55
N LEU A 112 10.16 -4.32 -15.59
CA LEU A 112 9.17 -4.46 -16.65
C LEU A 112 9.63 -5.57 -17.61
N VAL A 113 8.77 -6.55 -17.83
CA VAL A 113 8.99 -7.62 -18.80
C VAL A 113 7.98 -7.51 -19.94
N ASN A 114 8.42 -7.80 -21.16
CA ASN A 114 7.51 -7.91 -22.30
C ASN A 114 6.78 -9.26 -22.31
N ARG A 115 5.88 -9.47 -23.28
CA ARG A 115 5.15 -10.74 -23.44
C ARG A 115 6.07 -11.97 -23.60
N ALA A 116 7.29 -11.78 -24.12
CA ALA A 116 8.27 -12.85 -24.28
C ALA A 116 9.12 -13.08 -23.00
N GLY A 117 8.78 -12.44 -21.87
CA GLY A 117 9.51 -12.56 -20.60
C GLY A 117 10.85 -11.83 -20.58
N ARG A 118 11.15 -11.00 -21.58
CA ARG A 118 12.43 -10.28 -21.66
C ARG A 118 12.32 -8.97 -20.88
N PRO A 119 13.31 -8.62 -20.04
CA PRO A 119 13.37 -7.31 -19.39
C PRO A 119 13.41 -6.19 -20.43
N VAL A 120 12.58 -5.16 -20.24
CA VAL A 120 12.48 -3.99 -21.13
C VAL A 120 12.55 -2.66 -20.38
N GLY A 121 12.71 -2.69 -19.06
CA GLY A 121 12.89 -1.49 -18.25
C GLY A 121 12.65 -1.73 -16.77
N GLU A 122 12.61 -0.64 -16.00
CA GLU A 122 12.31 -0.66 -14.58
C GLU A 122 11.38 0.50 -14.19
N VAL A 123 10.58 0.29 -13.17
CA VAL A 123 9.83 1.36 -12.49
C VAL A 123 10.57 1.69 -11.19
N ARG A 124 10.99 2.95 -11.06
CA ARG A 124 11.66 3.47 -9.86
C ARG A 124 11.13 4.84 -9.49
N VAL A 125 11.18 5.15 -8.19
CA VAL A 125 10.91 6.49 -7.66
C VAL A 125 12.24 7.24 -7.59
N THR A 126 12.28 8.46 -8.13
CA THR A 126 13.44 9.36 -8.04
C THR A 126 13.07 10.54 -7.14
N SER A 127 13.89 10.79 -6.11
CA SER A 127 13.73 11.88 -5.14
C SER A 127 14.95 12.77 -5.12
#